data_AF-A0A640UUT9-F1
#
_entry.id   AF-A0A640UUT9-F1
#
_cell.length_a   1.000
_cell.length_b   1.000
_cell.length_c   1.000
_cell.angle_alpha   90.00
_cell.angle_beta   90.00
_cell.angle_gamma   90.00
#
_symmetry.space_group_name_H-M   'P 1'
#
loop_
_entity.id
_entity.type
_entity.pdbx_description
1 polymer ?
#
loop_
_entity_poly.entity_id
_entity_poly.type
_entity_poly.pdbx_seq_one_letter_code
_entity_poly.pdbx_strand_id
1 'polypeptide(L)'
;MREETGLDVEITGLVGTYTDPRHIIASSDGEVHRQFNVCFTARVLGGQLAISDESTELRFAQPDEIDQLPMHHTQRLRLRHFLEHRERPYLG
;
A
#
# COMPACT_ATOMS: atom_id res chain seq x y z
N MET A 1 -1.82 1.86 -10.86
CA MET A 1 -0.38 2.22 -10.89
C MET A 1 -0.09 3.28 -11.94
N ARG A 2 -0.27 3.03 -13.24
CA ARG A 2 0.00 4.04 -14.27
C ARG A 2 -0.78 5.35 -14.09
N GLU A 3 -2.07 5.26 -13.74
CA GLU A 3 -2.94 6.43 -13.51
C GLU A 3 -2.49 7.30 -12.33
N GLU A 4 -2.13 6.68 -11.20
CA GLU A 4 -1.74 7.41 -9.98
C GLU A 4 -0.26 7.82 -9.93
N THR A 5 0.64 7.03 -10.54
CA THR A 5 2.10 7.18 -10.37
C THR A 5 2.89 7.37 -11.67
N GLY A 6 2.24 7.20 -12.83
CA GLY A 6 2.91 7.17 -14.13
C GLY A 6 3.78 5.93 -14.41
N LEU A 7 3.82 4.96 -13.49
CA LEU A 7 4.63 3.74 -13.62
C LEU A 7 3.85 2.57 -14.22
N ASP A 8 4.50 1.90 -15.18
CA ASP A 8 4.08 0.60 -15.69
C ASP A 8 4.70 -0.49 -14.83
N VAL A 9 3.86 -1.40 -14.31
CA VAL A 9 4.32 -2.47 -13.41
C VAL A 9 3.71 -3.82 -13.80
N GLU A 10 4.43 -4.89 -13.48
CA GLU A 10 3.86 -6.24 -13.41
C GLU A 10 3.68 -6.67 -11.96
N ILE A 11 2.63 -7.45 -11.69
CA ILE A 11 2.44 -8.11 -10.39
C ILE A 11 3.36 -9.33 -10.33
N THR A 12 4.16 -9.42 -9.26
CA THR A 12 5.12 -10.52 -9.05
C THR A 12 4.69 -11.48 -7.94
N GLY A 13 3.64 -11.15 -7.20
CA GLY A 13 3.20 -11.96 -6.07
C GLY A 13 2.21 -11.25 -5.15
N LEU A 14 1.88 -11.92 -4.05
CA LEU A 14 0.94 -11.46 -3.04
C LEU A 14 1.65 -11.36 -1.68
N VAL A 15 1.65 -10.16 -1.09
CA VAL A 15 2.12 -9.95 0.29
C VAL A 15 1.08 -10.48 1.27
N GLY A 16 -0.20 -10.20 1.01
CA GLY A 16 -1.29 -10.73 1.84
C GLY A 16 -2.64 -10.06 1.64
N THR A 17 -3.64 -10.58 2.34
CA THR A 17 -4.96 -9.99 2.52
C THR A 17 -5.13 -9.53 3.97
N TYR A 18 -5.77 -8.38 4.14
CA TYR A 18 -5.86 -7.69 5.42
C TYR A 18 -7.30 -7.26 5.68
N THR A 19 -7.87 -7.71 6.81
CA THR A 19 -9.16 -7.24 7.32
C THR A 19 -9.08 -7.05 8.83
N ASP A 20 -9.12 -5.79 9.27
CA ASP A 20 -9.30 -5.51 10.70
C ASP A 20 -10.77 -5.12 10.94
N PRO A 21 -11.58 -5.93 11.64
CA PRO A 21 -12.95 -5.56 11.95
C PRO A 21 -13.09 -4.27 12.76
N ARG A 22 -12.01 -3.81 13.40
CA ARG A 22 -11.95 -2.57 14.17
C ARG A 22 -11.48 -1.38 13.34
N HIS A 23 -10.97 -1.59 12.13
CA HIS A 23 -10.58 -0.52 11.23
C HIS A 23 -11.82 0.00 10.49
N ILE A 24 -12.47 0.96 11.14
CA ILE A 24 -13.68 1.62 10.68
C ILE A 24 -13.31 3.02 10.20
N ILE A 25 -13.68 3.33 8.96
CA ILE A 25 -13.54 4.67 8.39
C ILE A 25 -14.92 5.31 8.47
N ALA A 26 -15.04 6.36 9.28
CA ALA A 26 -16.26 7.13 9.41
C ALA A 26 -16.05 8.50 8.75
N SER A 27 -16.82 8.76 7.70
CA SER A 27 -16.83 10.02 6.97
C SER A 27 -17.74 11.03 7.67
N SER A 28 -17.49 12.33 7.46
CA SER A 28 -18.24 13.42 8.10
C SER A 28 -19.72 13.49 7.69
N ASP A 29 -20.09 12.83 6.60
CA ASP A 29 -21.44 12.68 6.08
C ASP A 29 -22.22 11.49 6.70
N GLY A 30 -21.60 10.76 7.63
CA GLY A 30 -22.20 9.61 8.31
C GLY A 30 -21.98 8.27 7.61
N GLU A 31 -21.22 8.23 6.51
CA GLU A 31 -20.84 6.98 5.87
C GLU A 31 -19.84 6.21 6.74
N VAL A 32 -20.08 4.90 6.93
CA VAL A 32 -19.24 4.04 7.78
C VAL A 32 -18.78 2.84 6.97
N HIS A 33 -17.50 2.83 6.61
CA HIS A 33 -16.88 1.80 5.80
C HIS A 33 -15.94 0.91 6.60
N ARG A 34 -15.91 -0.37 6.23
CA ARG A 34 -14.89 -1.33 6.68
C ARG A 34 -13.98 -1.65 5.51
N GLN A 35 -12.69 -1.45 5.71
CA GLN A 35 -11.72 -1.67 4.66
C GLN A 35 -11.24 -3.13 4.66
N PHE A 36 -11.31 -3.76 3.49
CA PHE A 36 -10.53 -4.95 3.15
C PHE A 36 -9.40 -4.53 2.20
N ASN A 37 -8.19 -5.04 2.40
CA ASN A 37 -7.06 -4.73 1.54
C ASN A 37 -6.39 -5.99 1.01
N VAL A 38 -6.02 -5.97 -0.27
CA VAL A 38 -5.17 -6.97 -0.91
C VAL A 38 -3.88 -6.26 -1.32
N CYS A 39 -2.73 -6.76 -0.84
CA CYS A 39 -1.44 -6.13 -1.07
C CYS A 39 -0.57 -7.04 -1.95
N PHE A 40 -0.16 -6.53 -3.10
CA PHE A 40 0.64 -7.25 -4.09
C PHE A 40 2.09 -6.77 -4.09
N THR A 41 3.02 -7.66 -4.46
CA THR A 41 4.35 -7.25 -4.89
C THR A 41 4.32 -6.93 -6.37
N ALA A 42 5.06 -5.92 -6.79
CA ALA A 42 5.13 -5.52 -8.18
C ALA A 42 6.55 -5.12 -8.57
N ARG A 43 6.86 -5.24 -9.86
CA ARG A 43 8.12 -4.81 -10.45
C ARG A 43 7.86 -3.74 -11.51
N VAL A 44 8.58 -2.63 -11.42
CA VAL A 44 8.51 -1.56 -12.43
C VAL A 44 9.10 -2.08 -13.75
N LEU A 45 8.35 -1.92 -14.82
CA LEU A 45 8.73 -2.28 -16.19
C LEU A 45 9.14 -1.05 -17.00
N GLY A 46 8.64 0.12 -16.64
CA GLY A 46 8.88 1.38 -17.35
C GLY A 46 7.97 2.49 -16.82
N GLY A 47 7.88 3.56 -17.61
CA GLY A 47 7.16 4.77 -17.25
C GLY A 47 8.04 5.81 -16.54
N GLN A 48 7.41 6.90 -16.12
CA GLN A 48 8.07 8.00 -15.42
C GLN A 48 7.21 8.38 -14.23
N LEU A 49 7.88 8.65 -13.10
CA LEU A 49 7.20 9.05 -11.88
C LEU A 49 6.45 10.36 -12.11
N ALA A 50 5.13 10.31 -12.03
CA ALA A 50 4.24 11.44 -12.26
C ALA A 50 3.15 11.44 -11.20
N ILE A 51 2.85 12.62 -10.67
CA ILE A 51 1.81 12.81 -9.67
C ILE A 51 0.45 13.00 -10.35
N SER A 52 -0.59 12.39 -9.82
CA SER A 52 -1.99 12.65 -10.21
C SER A 52 -2.65 13.66 -9.27
N ASP A 53 -3.84 14.13 -9.63
CA ASP A 53 -4.64 15.04 -8.78
C ASP A 53 -5.06 14.41 -7.43
N GLU A 54 -4.92 13.09 -7.30
CA GLU A 54 -5.25 12.33 -6.09
C GLU A 54 -4.07 12.19 -5.11
N SER A 55 -2.88 12.66 -5.51
CA SER A 55 -1.64 12.55 -4.71
C SER A 55 -1.01 13.93 -4.47
N THR A 56 -0.40 14.13 -3.31
CA THR A 56 0.29 15.39 -2.94
C THR A 56 1.80 15.32 -3.06
N GLU A 57 2.38 14.12 -2.96
CA GLU A 57 3.80 13.86 -3.13
C GLU A 57 3.99 12.43 -3.65
N LEU A 58 5.05 12.21 -4.44
CA LEU A 58 5.43 10.88 -4.91
C LEU A 58 6.95 10.73 -4.92
N ARG A 59 7.45 9.70 -4.23
CA ARG A 59 8.88 9.37 -4.19
C ARG A 59 9.12 7.88 -3.93
N PHE A 60 10.30 7.42 -4.30
CA PHE A 60 10.83 6.16 -3.77
C PHE A 60 11.40 6.40 -2.38
N ALA A 61 11.23 5.43 -1.49
CA ALA A 61 11.77 5.44 -0.13
C ALA A 61 12.66 4.22 0.07
N GLN A 62 13.77 4.41 0.78
CA GLN A 62 14.59 3.28 1.22
C GLN A 62 13.91 2.56 2.39
N PRO A 63 14.15 1.24 2.57
CA PRO A 63 13.49 0.48 3.64
C PRO A 63 13.70 1.04 5.05
N ASP A 64 14.86 1.63 5.33
CA ASP A 64 15.21 2.24 6.62
C ASP A 64 14.52 3.59 6.88
N GLU A 65 14.00 4.24 5.84
CA GLU A 65 13.21 5.48 5.96
C GLU A 65 11.75 5.21 6.36
N ILE A 66 11.25 3.99 6.12
CA ILE A 66 9.82 3.65 6.27
C ILE A 66 9.33 3.91 7.70
N ASP A 67 10.16 3.64 8.70
CA ASP A 67 9.81 3.84 10.11
C ASP A 67 9.56 5.30 10.49
N GLN A 68 10.11 6.23 9.73
CA GLN A 68 9.99 7.67 9.97
C GLN A 68 8.79 8.29 9.25
N LEU A 69 8.20 7.59 8.27
CA LEU A 69 7.08 8.10 7.49
C LEU A 69 5.78 8.13 8.31
N PRO A 70 4.99 9.23 8.23
CA PRO A 70 3.69 9.31 8.88
C PRO A 70 2.70 8.39 8.19
N MET A 71 2.30 7.31 8.85
CA MET A 71 1.32 6.37 8.32
C MET A 71 0.56 5.66 9.43
N HIS A 72 -0.67 5.25 9.12
CA HIS A 72 -1.47 4.44 10.02
C HIS A 72 -0.84 3.05 10.22
N HIS A 73 -0.98 2.47 11.42
CA HIS A 73 -0.35 1.20 11.78
C HIS A 73 -0.66 0.03 10.84
N THR A 74 -1.85 -0.03 10.22
CA THR A 74 -2.22 -1.06 9.23
C THR A 74 -1.48 -0.91 7.91
N GLN A 75 -1.08 0.30 7.50
CA GLN A 75 -0.22 0.53 6.34
C GLN A 75 1.21 0.05 6.66
N ARG A 76 1.74 0.42 7.83
CA ARG A 76 3.06 -0.01 8.31
C ARG A 76 3.19 -1.53 8.39
N LEU A 77 2.15 -2.21 8.88
CA LEU A 77 2.10 -3.68 8.96
C LEU A 77 2.35 -4.35 7.61
N ARG A 78 1.73 -3.81 6.55
CA ARG A 78 1.83 -4.37 5.18
C ARG A 78 3.26 -4.22 4.62
N LEU A 79 3.87 -3.06 4.80
CA LEU A 79 5.26 -2.81 4.41
C LEU A 79 6.22 -3.72 5.17
N ARG A 80 6.01 -3.89 6.48
CA ARG A 80 6.82 -4.83 7.28
C ARG A 80 6.70 -6.27 6.75
N HIS A 81 5.48 -6.76 6.48
CA HIS A 81 5.29 -8.10 5.94
C HIS A 81 5.95 -8.29 4.57
N PHE A 82 5.97 -7.26 3.73
CA PHE A 82 6.72 -7.27 2.48
C PHE A 82 8.23 -7.43 2.73
N LEU A 83 8.79 -6.63 3.65
CA LEU A 83 10.23 -6.65 3.98
C LEU A 83 10.70 -7.94 4.67
N GLU A 84 9.80 -8.69 5.30
CA GLU A 84 10.11 -9.99 5.91
C GLU A 84 10.34 -11.11 4.88
N HIS A 85 10.03 -10.89 3.59
CA HIS A 85 10.20 -11.88 2.51
C HIS A 85 9.63 -13.27 2.84
N ARG A 86 8.44 -13.30 3.44
CA ARG A 86 7.78 -14.55 3.86
C ARG A 86 7.52 -15.48 2.68
N GLU A 87 7.63 -16.78 2.91
CA GLU A 87 7.34 -17.81 1.90
C GLU A 87 5.86 -17.87 1.49
N ARG A 88 4.96 -17.40 2.36
CA ARG A 88 3.52 -17.44 2.14
C ARG A 88 2.88 -16.08 2.42
N PRO A 89 1.82 -15.70 1.68
CA PRO A 89 1.08 -14.48 1.95
C PRO A 89 0.45 -14.49 3.34
N TYR A 90 0.39 -13.32 3.97
CA TYR A 90 -0.38 -13.14 5.19
C TYR A 90 -1.89 -13.13 4.89
N LEU A 91 -2.68 -13.78 5.73
CA LEU A 91 -4.15 -13.81 5.64
C LEU A 91 -4.72 -13.38 6.99
N GLY A 92 -5.23 -12.16 7.09
CA GLY A 92 -5.75 -11.64 8.37
C GLY A 92 -6.25 -10.22 8.31
#